data_AF-I4BZR7-F1
#
_entry.id   AF-I4BZR7-F1
#
_cell.length_a   1.000
_cell.length_b   1.000
_cell.length_c   1.000
_cell.angle_alpha   90.00
_cell.angle_beta   90.00
_cell.angle_gamma   90.00
#
_symmetry.space_group_name_H-M   'P 1'
#
loop_
_entity.id
_entity.type
_entity.pdbx_description
1 polymer ?
#
loop_
_entity_poly.entity_id
_entity_poly.type
_entity_poly.pdbx_seq_one_letter_code
_entity_poly.pdbx_strand_id
1 'polypeptide(L)'
;MLRSTFLLTALLVCIAIVNNLSPSEAQTTGTGQWKITSIKVCRSVGGTINPTLQVMGQFPVYTFFIPRPVWTVNGTVVDAQPVYERGRLVAFQLLGSASSLNSGTRNNVKFSLPDQNNSKVFYYDQNKVPVGDCYEFF
;
A
#
# COMPACT_ATOMS: atom_id res chain seq x y z
N MET A 1 53.52 -25.76 -27.57
CA MET A 1 52.52 -24.81 -28.14
C MET A 1 51.20 -24.88 -27.37
N LEU A 2 51.19 -24.62 -26.05
CA LEU A 2 49.97 -24.79 -25.21
C LEU A 2 49.68 -23.61 -24.27
N ARG A 3 50.51 -22.56 -24.28
CA ARG A 3 50.38 -21.40 -23.38
C ARG A 3 49.61 -20.21 -23.99
N SER A 4 49.42 -20.19 -25.31
CA SER A 4 48.84 -19.03 -26.02
C SER A 4 47.31 -19.04 -26.11
N THR A 5 46.67 -20.21 -25.94
CA THR A 5 45.21 -20.37 -26.03
C THR A 5 44.49 -20.04 -24.71
N PHE A 6 45.18 -20.13 -23.58
CA PHE A 6 44.62 -19.82 -22.26
C PHE A 6 44.42 -18.33 -22.00
N LEU A 7 45.23 -17.47 -22.63
CA LEU A 7 45.10 -16.02 -22.49
C LEU A 7 43.95 -15.45 -23.34
N LEU A 8 43.62 -16.10 -24.46
CA LEU A 8 42.50 -15.66 -25.30
C LEU A 8 41.13 -16.00 -24.69
N THR A 9 41.00 -17.14 -24.00
CA THR A 9 39.75 -17.54 -23.36
C THR A 9 39.43 -16.69 -22.12
N ALA A 10 40.44 -16.31 -21.34
CA ALA A 10 40.25 -15.42 -20.18
C ALA A 10 39.76 -14.02 -20.59
N LEU A 11 40.21 -13.50 -21.74
CA LEU A 11 39.80 -12.18 -22.23
C LEU A 11 38.32 -12.17 -22.71
N LEU A 12 37.87 -13.25 -23.34
CA LEU A 12 36.49 -13.39 -23.84
C LEU A 12 35.45 -13.54 -22.71
N VAL A 13 35.81 -14.18 -21.58
CA VAL A 13 34.92 -14.28 -20.41
C VAL A 13 34.72 -12.93 -19.74
N CYS A 14 35.76 -12.09 -19.66
CA CYS A 14 35.62 -10.75 -19.11
C CYS A 14 34.69 -9.87 -19.96
N ILE A 15 34.77 -9.95 -21.30
CA ILE A 15 33.91 -9.18 -22.22
C ILE A 15 32.44 -9.63 -22.13
N ALA A 16 32.19 -10.92 -21.91
CA ALA A 16 30.82 -11.45 -21.72
C ALA A 16 30.17 -11.01 -20.40
N ILE A 17 30.97 -10.68 -19.37
CA ILE A 17 30.46 -10.18 -18.08
C ILE A 17 30.10 -8.68 -18.18
N VAL A 18 30.85 -7.88 -18.94
CA VAL A 18 30.54 -6.44 -19.08
C VAL A 18 29.27 -6.19 -19.90
N ASN A 19 28.94 -7.07 -20.86
CA ASN A 19 27.74 -6.94 -21.69
C ASN A 19 26.43 -7.42 -21.02
N ASN A 20 26.52 -8.07 -19.85
CA ASN A 20 25.35 -8.41 -19.02
C ASN A 20 25.11 -7.42 -17.88
N LEU A 21 25.90 -6.34 -17.80
CA LEU A 21 25.46 -5.12 -17.13
C LEU A 21 24.50 -4.40 -18.09
N SER A 22 23.35 -5.01 -18.32
CA SER A 22 22.18 -4.21 -18.66
C SER A 22 22.14 -3.11 -17.60
N PRO A 23 22.05 -1.82 -17.98
CA PRO A 23 21.64 -0.83 -17.02
C PRO A 23 20.34 -1.40 -16.46
N SER A 24 20.35 -1.78 -15.18
CA SER A 24 19.11 -1.89 -14.46
C SER A 24 18.56 -0.49 -14.62
N GLU A 25 17.66 -0.32 -15.59
CA GLU A 25 16.78 0.82 -15.63
C GLU A 25 16.22 0.83 -14.22
N ALA A 26 16.74 1.77 -13.42
CA ALA A 26 16.09 2.15 -12.20
C ALA A 26 14.72 2.55 -12.70
N GLN A 27 13.77 1.62 -12.56
CA GLN A 27 12.40 1.85 -12.93
C GLN A 27 12.04 3.15 -12.21
N THR A 28 11.93 4.22 -12.98
CA THR A 28 11.25 5.46 -12.64
C THR A 28 9.76 5.15 -12.53
N THR A 29 9.42 4.18 -11.68
CA THR A 29 8.17 4.16 -10.96
C THR A 29 8.23 5.40 -10.08
N GLY A 30 7.21 6.25 -10.14
CA GLY A 30 7.10 7.42 -9.25
C GLY A 30 7.17 6.94 -7.80
N THR A 31 8.36 7.00 -7.20
CA THR A 31 8.71 6.32 -5.96
C THR A 31 8.64 7.34 -4.84
N GLY A 32 7.48 7.46 -4.19
CA GLY A 32 7.39 8.26 -2.97
C GLY A 32 6.01 8.78 -2.57
N GLN A 33 4.99 8.66 -3.41
CA GLN A 33 3.66 9.16 -3.05
C GLN A 33 2.83 8.11 -2.32
N TRP A 34 2.20 8.55 -1.23
CA TRP A 34 1.21 7.77 -0.52
C TRP A 34 -0.02 7.55 -1.40
N LYS A 35 -0.51 6.32 -1.43
CA LYS A 35 -1.68 5.95 -2.23
C LYS A 35 -2.54 4.93 -1.51
N ILE A 36 -3.83 5.21 -1.44
CA ILE A 36 -4.84 4.23 -1.00
C ILE A 36 -5.11 3.29 -2.18
N THR A 37 -4.88 1.99 -1.98
CA THR A 37 -5.21 0.98 -2.99
C THR A 37 -6.65 0.50 -2.82
N SER A 38 -7.02 0.23 -1.57
CA SER A 38 -8.27 -0.45 -1.23
C SER A 38 -8.67 -0.20 0.22
N ILE A 39 -9.95 -0.39 0.51
CA ILE A 39 -10.54 -0.27 1.85
C ILE A 39 -11.08 -1.64 2.25
N LYS A 40 -10.67 -2.17 3.39
CA LYS A 40 -11.13 -3.44 3.92
C LYS A 40 -12.05 -3.21 5.10
N VAL A 41 -13.26 -3.77 5.00
CA VAL A 41 -14.29 -3.76 6.05
C VAL A 41 -14.50 -5.20 6.51
N CYS A 42 -14.46 -5.42 7.82
CA CYS A 42 -14.67 -6.75 8.38
C CYS A 42 -16.00 -6.82 9.12
N ARG A 43 -16.63 -7.99 9.13
CA ARG A 43 -17.83 -8.27 9.91
C ARG A 43 -17.56 -9.46 10.83
N SER A 44 -17.85 -9.26 12.12
CA SER A 44 -17.69 -10.32 13.12
C SER A 44 -18.61 -11.51 12.84
N VAL A 45 -18.33 -12.65 13.48
CA VAL A 45 -19.20 -13.84 13.43
C VAL A 45 -20.60 -13.54 13.96
N GLY A 46 -20.75 -12.57 14.87
CA GLY A 46 -22.04 -12.08 15.37
C GLY A 46 -22.80 -11.17 14.40
N GLY A 47 -22.29 -10.94 13.18
CA GLY A 47 -22.92 -10.11 12.15
C GLY A 47 -22.68 -8.60 12.30
N THR A 48 -22.07 -8.16 13.41
CA THR A 48 -21.73 -6.75 13.63
C THR A 48 -20.51 -6.35 12.80
N ILE A 49 -20.60 -5.20 12.11
CA ILE A 49 -19.47 -4.60 11.40
C ILE A 49 -18.39 -4.20 12.41
N ASN A 50 -17.13 -4.52 12.10
CA ASN A 50 -16.00 -4.11 12.92
C ASN A 50 -15.94 -2.58 12.95
N PRO A 51 -15.82 -1.94 14.14
CA PRO A 51 -15.76 -0.48 14.23
C PRO A 51 -14.60 0.16 13.47
N THR A 52 -13.57 -0.63 13.14
CA THR A 52 -12.34 -0.17 12.50
C THR A 52 -12.30 -0.56 11.02
N LEU A 53 -11.99 0.41 10.16
CA LEU A 53 -11.69 0.17 8.75
C LEU A 53 -10.18 -0.02 8.56
N GLN A 54 -9.80 -0.91 7.65
CA GLN A 54 -8.40 -1.03 7.23
C GLN A 54 -8.22 -0.36 5.87
N VAL A 55 -7.40 0.67 5.81
CA VAL A 55 -7.02 1.33 4.57
C VAL A 55 -5.71 0.74 4.09
N MET A 56 -5.78 -0.07 3.04
CA MET A 56 -4.61 -0.69 2.43
C MET A 56 -4.00 0.27 1.41
N GLY A 57 -2.69 0.21 1.24
CA GLY A 57 -2.05 1.11 0.28
C GLY A 57 -0.55 0.96 0.14
N GLN A 58 0.01 1.88 -0.63
CA GLN A 58 1.44 2.10 -0.73
C GLN A 58 1.77 3.33 0.11
N PHE A 59 2.44 3.10 1.24
CA PHE A 59 2.80 4.12 2.20
C PHE A 59 4.32 4.09 2.42
N PRO A 60 5.10 4.73 1.53
CA PRO A 60 6.54 4.81 1.72
C PRO A 60 6.86 5.44 3.08
N VAL A 61 7.60 4.71 3.90
CA VAL A 61 8.10 5.16 5.20
C VAL A 61 9.36 5.96 4.94
N TYR A 62 9.37 7.25 5.30
CA TYR A 62 10.62 8.00 5.28
C TYR A 62 11.54 7.49 6.39
N THR A 63 12.83 7.38 6.09
CA THR A 63 13.84 6.74 6.95
C THR A 63 14.03 7.38 8.33
N PHE A 64 13.45 8.56 8.58
CA PHE A 64 13.61 9.34 9.81
C PHE A 64 12.29 9.87 10.42
N PHE A 65 11.15 9.75 9.73
CA PHE A 65 9.87 10.24 10.24
C PHE A 65 8.70 9.67 9.45
N ILE A 66 7.64 9.25 10.13
CA ILE A 66 6.36 8.99 9.45
C ILE A 66 5.51 10.22 9.69
N PRO A 67 5.21 11.01 8.65
CA PRO A 67 4.31 12.12 8.82
C PRO A 67 2.98 11.58 9.30
N ARG A 68 2.37 12.27 10.27
CA ARG A 68 1.07 11.88 10.83
C ARG A 68 -0.01 12.43 9.90
N PRO A 69 -0.55 11.65 8.95
CA PRO A 69 -1.65 12.11 8.13
C PRO A 69 -2.88 12.42 8.97
N VAL A 70 -3.67 13.37 8.53
CA VAL A 70 -5.05 13.52 8.98
C VAL A 70 -5.93 12.63 8.11
N TRP A 71 -6.68 11.72 8.72
CA TRP A 71 -7.60 10.83 8.03
C TRP A 71 -9.04 11.30 8.18
N THR A 72 -9.81 11.18 7.09
CA THR A 72 -11.24 11.46 7.11
C THR A 72 -12.03 10.38 6.40
N VAL A 73 -13.21 10.06 6.93
CA VAL A 73 -14.21 9.20 6.32
C VAL A 73 -15.50 9.99 6.16
N ASN A 74 -15.92 10.21 4.91
CA ASN A 74 -17.04 11.09 4.55
C ASN A 74 -16.95 12.49 5.21
N GLY A 75 -15.73 13.04 5.31
CA GLY A 75 -15.47 14.34 5.92
C GLY A 75 -15.34 14.34 7.45
N THR A 76 -15.64 13.23 8.13
CA THR A 76 -15.42 13.09 9.58
C THR A 76 -13.97 12.72 9.84
N VAL A 77 -13.27 13.49 10.68
CA VAL A 77 -11.90 13.17 11.10
C VAL A 77 -11.90 11.94 12.00
N VAL A 78 -10.98 11.01 11.73
CA VAL A 78 -10.85 9.76 12.49
C VAL A 78 -9.40 9.51 12.88
N ASP A 79 -9.22 8.88 14.04
CA ASP A 79 -7.90 8.44 14.49
C ASP A 79 -7.42 7.26 13.64
N ALA A 80 -6.10 7.21 13.40
CA ALA A 80 -5.50 6.18 12.58
C ALA A 80 -4.28 5.56 13.26
N GLN A 81 -4.19 4.24 13.21
CA GLN A 81 -3.03 3.49 13.68
C GLN A 81 -2.31 2.83 12.49
N PRO A 82 -0.98 3.00 12.35
CA PRO A 82 -0.23 2.36 11.29
C PRO A 82 -0.11 0.86 11.53
N VAL A 83 -0.24 0.07 10.45
CA VAL A 83 -0.09 -1.38 10.46
C VAL A 83 1.14 -1.78 9.66
N TYR A 84 2.06 -2.49 10.29
CA TYR A 84 3.28 -2.97 9.67
C TYR A 84 3.26 -4.47 9.46
N GLU A 85 3.69 -4.89 8.28
CA GLU A 85 3.97 -6.29 7.97
C GLU A 85 5.41 -6.40 7.48
N ARG A 86 6.20 -7.25 8.14
CA ARG A 86 7.63 -7.49 7.79
C ARG A 86 8.44 -6.19 7.68
N GLY A 87 8.17 -5.22 8.58
CA GLY A 87 8.86 -3.93 8.62
C GLY A 87 8.38 -2.90 7.58
N ARG A 88 7.34 -3.20 6.79
CA ARG A 88 6.75 -2.27 5.81
C ARG A 88 5.39 -1.79 6.30
N LEU A 89 5.13 -0.49 6.17
CA LEU A 89 3.80 0.08 6.41
C LEU A 89 2.86 -0.32 5.27
N VAL A 90 1.88 -1.15 5.58
CA VAL A 90 0.97 -1.74 4.56
C VAL A 90 -0.46 -1.21 4.65
N ALA A 91 -0.86 -0.74 5.84
CA ALA A 91 -2.20 -0.26 6.08
C ALA A 91 -2.28 0.78 7.20
N PHE A 92 -3.43 1.46 7.28
CA PHE A 92 -3.87 2.20 8.46
C PHE A 92 -5.18 1.64 8.97
N GLN A 93 -5.28 1.43 10.28
CA GLN A 93 -6.52 1.13 10.97
C GLN A 93 -7.19 2.43 11.38
N LEU A 94 -8.34 2.75 10.78
CA LEU A 94 -9.11 3.95 11.11
C LEU A 94 -10.11 3.60 12.21
N LEU A 95 -9.84 4.06 13.43
CA LEU A 95 -10.59 3.69 14.63
C LEU A 95 -11.98 4.34 14.64
N GLY A 96 -13.00 3.55 14.96
CA GLY A 96 -14.39 4.02 15.02
C GLY A 96 -14.98 4.48 13.68
N SER A 97 -14.25 4.35 12.59
CA SER A 97 -14.63 4.91 11.29
C SER A 97 -15.81 4.21 10.61
N ALA A 98 -16.18 3.00 11.05
CA ALA A 98 -17.33 2.29 10.48
C ALA A 98 -18.66 3.02 10.72
N SER A 99 -18.81 3.80 11.80
CA SER A 99 -20.02 4.60 12.06
C SER A 99 -20.18 5.76 11.09
N SER A 100 -19.11 6.16 10.42
CA SER A 100 -19.12 7.22 9.40
C SER A 100 -19.45 6.70 8.00
N LEU A 101 -19.63 5.38 7.83
CA LEU A 101 -20.02 4.78 6.56
C LEU A 101 -21.53 4.81 6.36
N ASN A 102 -21.93 5.17 5.14
CA ASN A 102 -23.31 5.16 4.67
C ASN A 102 -23.53 3.94 3.77
N SER A 103 -24.28 2.95 4.26
CA SER A 103 -24.61 1.75 3.48
C SER A 103 -25.52 2.09 2.30
N GLY A 104 -25.31 1.40 1.17
CA GLY A 104 -26.07 1.58 -0.06
C GLY A 104 -25.63 2.80 -0.89
N THR A 105 -24.49 3.44 -0.55
CA THR A 105 -24.02 4.67 -1.20
C THR A 105 -22.50 4.69 -1.40
N ARG A 106 -22.01 5.71 -2.11
CA ARG A 106 -20.58 5.97 -2.26
C ARG A 106 -20.03 6.64 -1.00
N ASN A 107 -18.93 6.10 -0.51
CA ASN A 107 -18.21 6.57 0.66
C ASN A 107 -16.82 7.02 0.23
N ASN A 108 -16.26 8.01 0.90
CA ASN A 108 -14.94 8.57 0.61
C ASN A 108 -14.02 8.47 1.82
N VAL A 109 -12.86 7.86 1.65
CA VAL A 109 -11.78 7.83 2.64
C VAL A 109 -10.62 8.65 2.09
N LYS A 110 -10.17 9.63 2.85
CA LYS A 110 -9.13 10.57 2.43
C LYS A 110 -8.06 10.67 3.51
N PHE A 111 -6.80 10.82 3.09
CA PHE A 111 -5.74 11.28 3.96
C PHE A 111 -5.18 12.61 3.45
N SER A 112 -4.65 13.40 4.39
CA SER A 112 -3.93 14.65 4.11
C SER A 112 -2.59 14.65 4.82
N LEU A 113 -1.54 14.90 4.05
CA LEU A 113 -0.18 15.21 4.46
C LEU A 113 0.16 16.65 3.99
N PRO A 114 1.24 17.28 4.49
CA PRO A 114 1.60 18.65 4.09
C PRO A 114 1.79 18.83 2.58
N ASP A 115 2.33 17.82 1.91
CA ASP A 115 2.69 17.81 0.49
C ASP A 115 1.77 16.92 -0.37
N GLN A 116 0.89 16.14 0.25
CA GLN A 116 0.11 15.11 -0.44
C GLN A 116 -1.33 15.03 0.08
N ASN A 117 -2.25 14.86 -0.86
CA ASN A 117 -3.65 14.68 -0.54
C ASN A 117 -4.22 13.62 -1.49
N ASN A 118 -4.77 12.54 -0.94
CA ASN A 118 -5.28 11.44 -1.76
C ASN A 118 -6.53 10.85 -1.11
N SER A 119 -7.39 10.27 -1.94
CA SER A 119 -8.68 9.76 -1.51
C SER A 119 -9.12 8.55 -2.31
N LYS A 120 -9.93 7.71 -1.68
CA LYS A 120 -10.56 6.54 -2.29
C LYS A 120 -12.06 6.64 -2.11
N VAL A 121 -12.78 6.64 -3.22
CA VAL A 121 -14.24 6.52 -3.24
C VAL A 121 -14.61 5.09 -3.56
N PHE A 122 -15.49 4.50 -2.76
CA PHE A 122 -15.98 3.14 -2.97
C PHE A 122 -17.47 3.03 -2.64
N TYR A 123 -18.18 2.10 -3.27
CA TYR A 123 -19.57 1.82 -2.94
C TYR A 123 -19.64 0.81 -1.80
N TYR A 124 -20.14 1.24 -0.65
CA TYR A 124 -20.29 0.38 0.52
C TYR A 124 -21.73 -0.10 0.63
N ASP A 125 -21.89 -1.40 0.75
CA ASP A 125 -23.14 -2.05 1.12
C ASP A 125 -22.81 -3.08 2.19
N GLN A 126 -23.39 -2.89 3.37
CA GLN A 126 -23.17 -3.77 4.51
C GLN A 126 -23.50 -5.23 4.19
N ASN A 127 -24.45 -5.48 3.28
CA ASN A 127 -24.86 -6.84 2.92
C ASN A 127 -23.83 -7.58 2.06
N LYS A 128 -22.89 -6.85 1.45
CA LYS A 128 -21.78 -7.43 0.68
C LYS A 128 -20.61 -7.91 1.55
N VAL A 129 -20.55 -7.50 2.82
CA VAL A 129 -19.51 -7.95 3.75
C VAL A 129 -19.95 -9.29 4.35
N PRO A 130 -19.24 -10.40 4.09
CA PRO A 130 -19.63 -11.72 4.60
C PRO A 130 -19.54 -11.75 6.13
N VAL A 131 -20.44 -12.48 6.78
CA VAL A 131 -20.39 -12.70 8.24
C VAL A 131 -19.15 -13.51 8.58
N GLY A 132 -18.38 -13.05 9.57
CA GLY A 132 -17.15 -13.72 10.02
C GLY A 132 -15.93 -13.46 9.12
N ASP A 133 -16.04 -12.59 8.12
CA ASP A 133 -14.99 -12.33 7.14
C ASP A 133 -14.83 -10.83 6.84
N CYS A 134 -13.85 -10.50 6.01
CA CYS A 134 -13.59 -9.16 5.51
C CYS A 134 -13.84 -9.08 4.01
N TYR A 135 -14.36 -7.94 3.56
CA TYR A 135 -14.47 -7.60 2.16
C TYR A 135 -13.59 -6.40 1.83
N GLU A 136 -12.88 -6.49 0.71
CA GLU A 136 -11.96 -5.45 0.23
C GLU A 136 -12.56 -4.72 -0.97
N PHE A 137 -12.71 -3.40 -0.82
CA PHE A 137 -13.27 -2.50 -1.80
C PHE A 137 -12.14 -1.81 -2.57
N PHE A 138 -12.14 -1.98 -3.90
CA PHE A 138 -11.14 -1.44 -4.84
C PHE A 138 -11.68 -0.25 -5.64
#